data_AF-A0A7J9QQ28-F1
#
_entry.id   AF-A0A7J9QQ28-F1
#
_cell.length_a   1.000
_cell.length_b   1.000
_cell.length_c   1.000
_cell.angle_alpha   90.00
_cell.angle_beta   90.00
_cell.angle_gamma   90.00
#
_symmetry.space_group_name_H-M   'P 1'
#
loop_
_entity.id
_entity.type
_entity.pdbx_description
1 polymer ?
#
loop_
_entity_poly.entity_id
_entity_poly.type
_entity_poly.pdbx_seq_one_letter_code
_entity_poly.pdbx_strand_id
1 'polypeptide(L)'
;MSKLKILIDEMDDGWDEKLQMLGYDAYSVKKLRAEGKKLRTDYSVINYARENDMILVTRDTESGQACEENNLPYILLDNEEIFKIVLDKVNHLSKKTTV
;
A
#
# COMPACT_ATOMS: atom_id res chain seq x y z
N MET A 1 11.21 -2.38 19.44
CA MET A 1 10.12 -1.91 18.56
C MET A 1 9.97 -2.92 17.44
N SER A 2 8.76 -3.44 17.19
CA SER A 2 8.50 -4.27 16.02
C SER A 2 8.73 -3.43 14.76
N LYS A 3 9.43 -3.99 13.78
CA LYS A 3 9.66 -3.34 12.48
C LYS A 3 8.36 -3.42 11.68
N LEU A 4 7.86 -2.27 11.24
CA LEU A 4 6.65 -2.17 10.42
C LEU A 4 6.87 -2.91 9.09
N LYS A 5 6.00 -3.89 8.79
CA LYS A 5 6.03 -4.66 7.56
C LYS A 5 5.01 -4.14 6.57
N ILE A 6 5.38 -4.08 5.30
CA ILE A 6 4.55 -3.52 4.24
C ILE A 6 4.29 -4.60 3.20
N LEU A 7 3.03 -4.82 2.85
CA LEU A 7 2.62 -5.70 1.76
C LEU A 7 2.10 -4.82 0.62
N ILE A 8 2.76 -4.91 -0.52
CA ILE A 8 2.38 -4.20 -1.74
C ILE A 8 1.50 -5.12 -2.58
N ASP A 9 0.34 -4.61 -2.97
CA ASP A 9 -0.57 -5.28 -3.88
C ASP A 9 0.12 -5.69 -5.19
N GLU A 10 -0.40 -6.74 -5.85
CA GLU A 10 0.18 -7.29 -7.08
C GLU A 10 0.31 -6.23 -8.19
N MET A 11 -0.64 -5.29 -8.27
CA MET A 11 -0.68 -4.27 -9.32
C MET A 11 0.44 -3.23 -9.20
N ASP A 12 1.13 -3.17 -8.05
CA ASP A 12 2.18 -2.19 -7.74
C ASP A 12 3.54 -2.85 -7.45
N ASP A 13 3.74 -4.08 -7.96
CA ASP A 13 5.00 -4.82 -7.92
C ASP A 13 6.22 -3.94 -8.27
N GLY A 14 7.30 -4.07 -7.49
CA GLY A 14 8.50 -3.24 -7.57
C GLY A 14 8.50 -2.04 -6.63
N TRP A 15 7.36 -1.66 -6.04
CA TRP A 15 7.36 -0.66 -4.96
C TRP A 15 7.94 -1.21 -3.66
N ASP A 16 7.84 -2.52 -3.46
CA ASP A 16 8.51 -3.24 -2.37
C ASP A 16 10.03 -3.02 -2.44
N GLU A 17 10.63 -3.13 -3.62
CA GLU A 17 12.07 -2.88 -3.82
C GLU A 17 12.45 -1.43 -3.52
N LYS A 18 11.66 -0.48 -4.02
CA LYS A 18 11.90 0.95 -3.74
C LYS A 18 11.84 1.24 -2.24
N LEU A 19 10.89 0.64 -1.53
CA LEU A 19 10.76 0.76 -0.07
C LEU A 19 11.94 0.07 0.65
N GLN A 20 12.34 -1.12 0.21
CA GLN A 20 13.50 -1.85 0.74
C GLN A 20 14.80 -1.04 0.57
N MET A 21 15.00 -0.39 -0.58
CA MET A 21 16.14 0.51 -0.83
C MET A 21 16.18 1.70 0.15
N LEU A 22 15.01 2.11 0.66
CA LEU A 22 14.88 3.15 1.68
C LEU A 22 14.94 2.61 3.12
N GLY A 23 15.14 1.30 3.31
CA GLY A 23 15.33 0.64 4.61
C GLY A 23 14.07 0.01 5.22
N TYR A 24 12.93 0.09 4.53
CA TYR A 24 11.67 -0.50 4.99
C TYR A 24 11.64 -2.03 4.80
N ASP A 25 10.80 -2.71 5.58
CA ASP A 25 10.56 -4.16 5.47
C ASP A 25 9.31 -4.38 4.60
N ALA A 26 9.49 -4.41 3.28
CA ALA A 26 8.40 -4.44 2.32
C ALA A 26 8.42 -5.70 1.44
N TYR A 27 7.25 -6.15 0.99
CA TYR A 27 7.06 -7.39 0.24
C TYR A 27 6.03 -7.17 -0.88
N SER A 28 6.20 -7.85 -2.01
CA SER A 28 5.23 -7.85 -3.12
C SER A 28 4.36 -9.10 -3.08
N VAL A 29 3.04 -8.93 -3.18
CA VAL A 29 2.10 -10.06 -3.33
C VAL A 29 2.48 -10.93 -4.52
N LYS A 30 2.89 -10.32 -5.65
CA LYS A 30 3.29 -11.03 -6.87
C LYS A 30 4.50 -11.94 -6.62
N LYS A 31 5.51 -11.44 -5.90
CA LYS A 31 6.72 -12.23 -5.58
C LYS A 31 6.43 -13.34 -4.58
N LEU A 32 5.65 -13.05 -3.53
CA LEU A 32 5.21 -14.06 -2.57
C LEU A 32 4.40 -15.18 -3.24
N ARG A 33 3.56 -14.84 -4.24
CA ARG A 33 2.87 -15.85 -5.06
C ARG A 33 3.85 -16.70 -5.86
N ALA A 34 4.87 -16.09 -6.46
CA ALA A 34 5.92 -16.81 -7.19
C ALA A 34 6.74 -17.75 -6.27
N GLU A 35 6.88 -17.39 -4.99
CA GLU A 35 7.45 -18.25 -3.94
C GLU A 35 6.50 -19.36 -3.44
N GLY A 36 5.28 -19.44 -3.99
CA GLY A 36 4.30 -20.48 -3.68
C GLY A 36 3.32 -20.14 -2.55
N LYS A 37 3.30 -18.89 -2.05
CA LYS A 37 2.28 -18.46 -1.08
C LYS A 37 0.89 -18.44 -1.72
N LYS A 38 -0.12 -18.87 -0.96
CA LYS A 38 -1.52 -18.95 -1.42
C LYS A 38 -2.23 -17.60 -1.30
N LEU A 39 -1.83 -16.63 -2.13
CA LEU A 39 -2.35 -15.26 -2.10
C LEU A 39 -3.27 -14.96 -3.29
N ARG A 40 -4.11 -15.89 -3.74
CA ARG A 40 -4.81 -15.83 -5.04
C ARG A 40 -6.03 -14.89 -5.10
N THR A 41 -6.56 -14.52 -3.94
CA THR A 41 -7.75 -13.68 -3.81
C THR A 41 -7.48 -12.54 -2.83
N ASP A 42 -8.26 -11.46 -2.93
CA ASP A 42 -8.14 -10.30 -2.03
C ASP A 42 -8.29 -10.72 -0.57
N TYR A 43 -9.26 -11.61 -0.28
CA TYR A 43 -9.43 -12.22 1.04
C TYR A 43 -8.15 -12.91 1.56
N SER A 44 -7.44 -13.66 0.70
CA SER A 44 -6.20 -14.34 1.10
C SER A 44 -5.04 -13.36 1.31
N VAL A 45 -4.99 -12.26 0.55
CA VAL A 45 -4.00 -11.19 0.69
C VAL A 45 -4.22 -10.44 2.01
N ILE A 46 -5.45 -10.01 2.27
CA ILE A 46 -5.85 -9.32 3.51
C ILE A 46 -5.56 -10.18 4.73
N ASN A 47 -5.93 -11.46 4.71
CA ASN A 47 -5.61 -12.37 5.81
C ASN A 47 -4.11 -12.57 6.01
N TYR A 48 -3.35 -12.68 4.92
CA TYR A 48 -1.90 -12.80 5.03
C TYR A 48 -1.28 -11.55 5.67
N ALA A 49 -1.71 -10.35 5.26
CA ALA A 49 -1.26 -9.11 5.89
C ALA A 49 -1.61 -9.09 7.39
N ARG A 50 -2.85 -9.45 7.75
CA ARG A 50 -3.31 -9.54 9.14
C ARG A 50 -2.48 -10.52 9.98
N GLU A 51 -2.25 -11.73 9.48
CA GLU A 51 -1.54 -12.78 10.21
C GLU A 51 -0.04 -12.51 10.38
N ASN A 52 0.51 -11.58 9.59
CA ASN A 52 1.92 -11.22 9.61
C ASN A 52 2.18 -9.79 10.11
N ASP A 53 1.17 -9.14 10.72
CA ASP A 53 1.21 -7.77 11.23
C ASP A 53 1.72 -6.76 10.19
N MET A 54 1.19 -6.85 8.96
CA MET A 54 1.59 -6.03 7.82
C MET A 54 0.56 -4.93 7.52
N ILE A 55 1.04 -3.83 6.96
CA ILE A 55 0.21 -2.81 6.33
C ILE A 55 0.02 -3.18 4.86
N LEU A 56 -1.22 -3.27 4.39
CA LEU A 56 -1.52 -3.47 2.97
C LEU A 56 -1.51 -2.13 2.23
N VAL A 57 -0.75 -2.02 1.14
CA VAL A 57 -0.78 -0.88 0.22
C VAL A 57 -1.49 -1.34 -1.05
N THR A 58 -2.63 -0.72 -1.38
CA THR A 58 -3.43 -1.13 -2.53
C THR A 58 -4.12 0.07 -3.19
N ARG A 59 -4.43 -0.07 -4.48
CA ARG A 59 -5.29 0.85 -5.25
C ARG A 59 -6.73 0.35 -5.34
N ASP A 60 -6.99 -0.87 -4.91
CA ASP A 60 -8.33 -1.46 -4.94
C ASP A 60 -9.15 -0.96 -3.75
N THR A 61 -10.21 -0.21 -4.05
CA THR A 61 -11.14 0.33 -3.06
C THR A 61 -11.89 -0.78 -2.33
N GLU A 62 -12.19 -1.91 -2.99
CA GLU A 62 -12.89 -3.03 -2.34
C GLU A 62 -11.99 -3.68 -1.28
N SER A 63 -10.72 -3.95 -1.62
CA SER A 63 -9.71 -4.39 -0.66
C SER A 63 -9.51 -3.39 0.48
N GLY A 64 -9.48 -2.09 0.20
CA GLY A 64 -9.37 -1.05 1.21
C GLY A 64 -10.55 -1.03 2.19
N GLN A 65 -11.79 -1.11 1.68
CA GLN A 65 -13.01 -1.21 2.50
C GLN A 65 -12.98 -2.46 3.38
N ALA A 66 -12.60 -3.60 2.82
CA ALA A 66 -12.46 -4.83 3.59
C ALA A 66 -11.38 -4.71 4.68
N CYS A 67 -10.28 -3.98 4.45
CA CYS A 67 -9.29 -3.71 5.49
C CYS A 67 -9.88 -2.89 6.63
N GLU A 68 -10.60 -1.80 6.31
CA GLU A 68 -11.27 -0.93 7.28
C GLU A 68 -12.26 -1.72 8.14
N GLU A 69 -13.15 -2.50 7.51
CA GLU A 69 -14.14 -3.34 8.21
C GLU A 69 -13.51 -4.37 9.16
N ASN A 70 -12.29 -4.83 8.83
CA ASN A 70 -11.56 -5.83 9.62
C ASN A 70 -10.51 -5.23 10.57
N ASN A 71 -10.45 -3.90 10.72
CA ASN A 71 -9.44 -3.18 11.50
C ASN A 71 -7.99 -3.56 11.10
N LEU A 72 -7.76 -3.83 9.82
CA LEU A 72 -6.42 -4.09 9.28
C LEU A 72 -5.78 -2.77 8.85
N PRO A 73 -4.57 -2.44 9.31
CA PRO A 73 -3.85 -1.28 8.79
C PRO A 73 -3.63 -1.36 7.27
N TYR A 74 -3.98 -0.29 6.56
CA TYR A 74 -3.80 -0.21 5.11
C TYR A 74 -3.51 1.21 4.66
N ILE A 75 -3.01 1.34 3.43
CA ILE A 75 -2.84 2.59 2.70
C ILE A 75 -3.56 2.42 1.37
N LEU A 76 -4.64 3.18 1.19
CA LEU A 76 -5.38 3.24 -0.07
C LEU A 76 -4.78 4.31 -0.98
N LEU A 77 -4.55 3.95 -2.23
CA LEU A 77 -3.99 4.81 -3.26
C LEU A 77 -4.97 4.98 -4.42
N ASP A 78 -6.24 5.19 -4.09
CA ASP A 78 -7.28 5.37 -5.08
C ASP A 78 -7.19 6.74 -5.78
N ASN A 79 -8.10 6.97 -6.73
CA ASN A 79 -8.13 8.22 -7.49
C ASN A 79 -8.33 9.45 -6.59
N GLU A 80 -9.04 9.32 -5.47
CA GLU A 80 -9.30 10.44 -4.56
C GLU A 80 -8.04 10.81 -3.77
N GLU A 81 -7.33 9.82 -3.22
CA GLU A 81 -6.07 10.03 -2.51
C GLU A 81 -4.98 10.58 -3.45
N ILE A 82 -4.89 10.07 -4.67
CA ILE A 82 -3.99 10.62 -5.69
C ILE A 82 -4.38 12.06 -6.03
N PHE A 83 -5.68 12.37 -6.17
CA PHE A 83 -6.14 13.72 -6.45
C PHE A 83 -5.79 14.69 -5.31
N LYS A 84 -5.93 14.28 -4.04
CA LYS A 84 -5.51 15.09 -2.88
C LYS A 84 -4.02 15.44 -2.95
N ILE A 85 -3.16 14.49 -3.29
CA ILE A 85 -1.71 14.73 -3.47
C ILE A 85 -1.46 15.74 -4.61
N VAL A 86 -2.19 15.64 -5.72
CA VAL A 86 -2.08 16.59 -6.85
C VAL A 86 -2.53 17.98 -6.41
N LEU A 87 -3.69 18.10 -5.75
CA LEU A 87 -4.24 19.35 -5.25
C LEU A 87 -3.28 20.04 -4.28
N ASP A 88 -2.66 19.28 -3.37
CA ASP A 88 -1.67 19.81 -2.43
C ASP A 88 -0.44 20.38 -3.14
N LYS A 89 0.06 19.68 -4.18
CA LYS A 89 1.18 20.19 -4.99
C LYS A 89 0.80 21.45 -5.76
N VAL A 90 -0.40 21.50 -6.34
CA VAL A 90 -0.92 22.69 -7.03
C VAL A 90 -1.01 23.87 -6.07
N ASN A 91 -1.57 23.67 -4.88
CA ASN A 91 -1.68 24.70 -3.85
C ASN A 91 -0.32 25.17 -3.31
N HIS A 92 0.67 24.28 -3.24
CA HIS A 92 2.02 24.65 -2.84
C HIS A 92 2.72 25.50 -3.91
N LEU A 93 2.49 25.20 -5.19
CA LEU A 93 3.05 25.97 -6.31
C LEU A 93 2.36 27.32 -6.47
N SER A 94 1.04 27.41 -6.29
CA SER A 94 0.30 28.67 -6.41
C SER A 94 0.67 29.69 -5.33
N LYS A 95 1.06 29.24 -4.13
CA LYS A 95 1.53 30.09 -3.02
C LYS A 95 2.96 30.63 -3.22
N LYS A 96 3.76 30.09 -4.16
CA LYS A 96 5.14 30.53 -4.41
C LYS A 96 5.26 31.75 -5.33
N THR A 97 4.16 32.25 -5.90
CA THR A 97 4.17 33.32 -6.92
C THR A 97 3.98 34.73 -6.33
N THR A 98 3.98 34.88 -5.00
CA THR A 98 3.92 36.21 -4.36
C THR A 98 5.28 36.54 -3.74
N VAL A 99 6.22 36.95 -4.59
CA VAL A 99 7.43 37.72 -4.20
C VAL A 99 7.64 38.81 -5.24
#